data_AF-A0A485K3P4-F1
#
_entry.id   AF-A0A485K3P4-F1
#
_cell.length_a   1.000
_cell.length_b   1.000
_cell.length_c   1.000
_cell.angle_alpha   90.00
_cell.angle_beta   90.00
_cell.angle_gamma   90.00
#
_symmetry.space_group_name_H-M   'P 1'
#
loop_
_entity.id
_entity.type
_entity.pdbx_description
1 polymer ?
#
loop_
_entity_poly.entity_id
_entity_poly.type
_entity_poly.pdbx_seq_one_letter_code
_entity_poly.pdbx_strand_id
1 'polypeptide(L)'
;MQKLRTSVGQRQTECIRPSCLYLVPTAGSTSAACLGPTSTASSYPLPITAARWTTGADRPFSIVLRSECPSTATSAKAARSLISVIRQLASTMKTILAALLIAPLVVGHSWLECTNYDVRSSSSNTLYWNASACSGHARCGGRQATEGFGVDTGFDFRPLLAGRPCQCAASSASAYGGAARMATYVKGQRVCVAYPAKNHVADVCTNAYIPDAGVRIFRTRAWPTAADGVDPPLRQWPVEYTHANGRHDDGRVDYKGFQHCPKFCQDKGRALCSLCFQLEDDLAPGKYTFQWQWSFNSVDDLYATCWEAIVAP
;
A
#
# COMPACT_ATOMS: atom_id res chain seq x y z
N MET A 1 39.65 36.40 -2.86
CA MET A 1 39.71 35.43 -1.75
C MET A 1 39.74 36.19 -0.43
N GLN A 2 38.60 36.29 0.27
CA GLN A 2 38.44 37.10 1.49
C GLN A 2 38.05 36.16 2.63
N LYS A 3 38.92 36.00 3.63
CA LYS A 3 38.74 35.11 4.79
C LYS A 3 37.93 35.82 5.88
N LEU A 4 36.72 35.33 6.17
CA LEU A 4 35.98 35.65 7.39
C LEU A 4 36.47 34.77 8.54
N ARG A 5 36.89 35.40 9.65
CA ARG A 5 37.14 34.75 10.94
C ARG A 5 35.91 34.89 11.82
N THR A 6 35.40 33.79 12.34
CA THR A 6 34.43 33.75 13.44
C THR A 6 35.10 33.15 14.68
N SER A 7 35.15 33.92 15.77
CA SER A 7 35.57 33.45 17.10
C SER A 7 34.38 32.81 17.82
N VAL A 8 34.60 31.65 18.42
CA VAL A 8 33.64 30.97 19.29
C VAL A 8 34.07 31.20 20.73
N GLY A 9 33.23 31.89 21.51
CA GLY A 9 33.41 32.03 22.95
C GLY A 9 32.98 30.76 23.68
N GLN A 10 33.88 30.17 24.47
CA GLN A 10 33.56 29.08 25.39
C GLN A 10 32.84 29.65 26.63
N ARG A 11 31.62 29.17 26.89
CA ARG A 11 30.98 29.29 28.22
C ARG A 11 31.52 28.17 29.11
N GLN A 12 31.99 28.52 30.30
CA GLN A 12 32.27 27.56 31.36
C GLN A 12 30.94 27.07 31.94
N THR A 13 30.72 25.77 31.95
CA THR A 13 29.64 25.13 32.70
C THR A 13 30.15 24.78 34.09
N GLU A 14 29.60 25.45 35.10
CA GLU A 14 29.79 25.11 36.51
C GLU A 14 29.24 23.69 36.78
N CYS A 15 30.06 22.84 37.39
CA CYS A 15 29.63 21.56 37.93
C CYS A 15 29.10 21.77 39.35
N ILE A 16 27.77 21.77 39.52
CA ILE A 16 27.15 21.59 40.83
C ILE A 16 27.14 20.09 41.14
N ARG A 17 27.84 19.66 42.19
CA ARG A 17 27.76 18.29 42.73
C ARG A 17 27.06 18.28 44.08
N PRO A 18 26.28 17.23 44.41
CA PRO A 18 25.77 17.04 45.76
C PRO A 18 26.90 16.57 46.68
N SER A 19 26.95 17.11 47.90
CA SER A 19 27.89 16.68 48.95
C SER A 19 27.40 15.36 49.56
N CYS A 20 28.21 14.29 49.50
CA CYS A 20 28.01 13.09 50.31
C CYS A 20 28.80 13.21 51.61
N LEU A 21 28.12 13.04 52.73
CA LEU A 21 28.72 12.98 54.06
C LEU A 21 29.05 11.52 54.40
N TYR A 22 30.33 11.21 54.63
CA TYR A 22 30.75 9.89 55.12
C TYR A 22 31.06 9.99 56.61
N LEU A 23 30.44 9.14 57.43
CA LEU A 23 30.85 8.89 58.81
C LEU A 23 31.56 7.54 58.86
N VAL A 24 32.81 7.54 59.33
CA VAL A 24 33.60 6.32 59.55
C VAL A 24 33.61 6.03 61.05
N PRO A 25 33.09 4.88 61.51
CA PRO A 25 33.29 4.45 62.89
C PRO A 25 34.68 3.83 63.04
N THR A 26 35.38 4.17 64.12
CA THR A 26 36.54 3.41 64.57
C THR A 26 36.08 2.07 65.12
N ALA A 27 36.72 1.00 64.64
CA ALA A 27 36.50 -0.42 64.93
C ALA A 27 35.30 -1.09 64.20
N GLY A 28 35.64 -1.80 63.12
CA GLY A 28 35.29 -3.22 63.02
C GLY A 28 33.90 -3.60 62.50
N SER A 29 33.36 -2.93 61.48
CA SER A 29 32.48 -3.55 60.47
C SER A 29 32.09 -2.53 59.40
N THR A 30 32.32 -2.83 58.12
CA THR A 30 31.91 -1.96 57.01
C THR A 30 30.50 -2.30 56.56
N SER A 31 29.60 -1.33 56.60
CA SER A 31 28.35 -1.33 55.84
C SER A 31 28.19 0.05 55.22
N ALA A 32 28.23 0.11 53.88
CA ALA A 32 28.03 1.34 53.13
C ALA A 32 26.60 1.31 52.55
N ALA A 33 25.81 2.34 52.83
CA ALA A 33 24.52 2.56 52.18
C ALA A 33 24.65 3.75 51.23
N CYS A 34 24.53 3.50 49.93
CA CYS A 34 24.41 4.54 48.91
C CYS A 34 22.94 4.69 48.56
N LEU A 35 22.36 5.88 48.79
CA LEU A 35 21.06 6.22 48.21
C LEU A 35 21.29 6.74 46.78
N GLY A 36 20.96 5.90 45.80
CA GLY A 36 20.94 6.30 44.39
C GLY A 36 19.66 7.07 44.03
N PRO A 37 19.65 7.81 42.92
CA PRO A 37 18.45 8.50 42.46
C PRO A 37 17.44 7.50 41.90
N THR A 38 16.25 7.43 42.50
CA THR A 38 15.09 6.75 41.93
C THR A 38 14.46 7.64 40.85
N SER A 39 14.62 7.29 39.58
CA SER A 39 13.75 7.80 38.51
C SER A 39 12.70 6.74 38.16
N THR A 40 11.58 6.77 38.87
CA THR A 40 10.29 6.27 38.36
C THR A 40 9.19 7.18 38.89
N ALA A 41 8.42 7.72 37.96
CA ALA A 41 7.20 8.43 38.23
C ALA A 41 6.16 7.47 38.80
N SER A 42 5.72 7.70 40.03
CA SER A 42 4.38 7.33 40.51
C SER A 42 4.14 8.05 41.83
N SER A 43 3.20 8.99 41.85
CA SER A 43 2.82 9.77 43.00
C SER A 43 1.50 9.26 43.58
N TYR A 44 1.57 8.55 44.70
CA TYR A 44 0.57 8.57 45.78
C TYR A 44 1.32 8.69 47.11
N PRO A 45 0.80 9.43 48.12
CA PRO A 45 1.56 9.78 49.31
C PRO A 45 1.32 8.79 50.46
N LEU A 46 2.36 8.45 51.20
CA LEU A 46 2.27 7.88 52.56
C LEU A 46 3.42 8.40 53.45
N PRO A 47 3.24 8.40 54.79
CA PRO A 47 3.81 9.40 55.68
C PRO A 47 5.21 9.06 56.23
N ILE A 48 5.94 10.11 56.59
CA ILE A 48 7.25 10.06 57.23
C ILE A 48 7.06 9.87 58.75
N THR A 49 7.60 8.78 59.29
CA THR A 49 7.74 8.58 60.74
C THR A 49 9.15 9.02 61.17
N ALA A 50 9.22 9.99 62.07
CA ALA A 50 10.47 10.47 62.65
C ALA A 50 11.03 9.46 63.67
N ALA A 51 12.33 9.11 63.56
CA ALA A 51 13.07 8.43 64.61
C ALA A 51 13.96 9.45 65.33
N ARG A 52 13.71 9.61 66.63
CA ARG A 52 14.46 10.48 67.57
C ARG A 52 15.60 9.66 68.17
N TRP A 53 16.83 10.16 68.10
CA TRP A 53 17.96 9.63 68.87
C TRP A 53 18.52 10.72 69.80
N THR A 54 18.60 10.38 71.09
CA THR A 54 19.19 11.19 72.15
C THR A 54 20.70 11.00 72.19
N THR A 55 21.46 12.10 72.18
CA THR A 55 22.91 12.09 72.30
C THR A 55 23.34 12.20 73.76
N GLY A 56 24.35 11.41 74.14
CA GLY A 56 25.10 11.56 75.38
C GLY A 56 26.60 11.56 75.08
N ALA A 57 27.29 12.49 75.72
CA ALA A 57 28.74 12.64 75.91
C ALA A 57 29.60 13.15 74.73
N ASP A 58 30.21 14.31 75.02
CA ASP A 58 31.21 15.05 74.26
C ASP A 58 32.47 14.24 73.91
N ARG A 59 32.81 14.19 72.61
CA ARG A 59 34.20 14.07 72.12
C ARG A 59 34.38 14.84 70.81
N PRO A 60 35.50 15.55 70.61
CA PRO A 60 35.75 16.28 69.37
C PRO A 60 36.10 15.32 68.23
N PHE A 61 35.44 15.47 67.09
CA PHE A 61 35.77 14.78 65.83
C PHE A 61 36.47 15.76 64.88
N SER A 62 37.59 15.33 64.29
CA SER A 62 38.26 16.08 63.21
C SER A 62 37.74 15.62 61.86
N ILE A 63 37.20 16.55 61.07
CA ILE A 63 36.75 16.31 59.70
C ILE A 63 37.96 16.48 58.77
N VAL A 64 38.36 15.42 58.08
CA VAL A 64 39.34 15.50 56.98
C VAL A 64 38.58 15.39 55.66
N LEU A 65 38.43 16.52 54.97
CA LEU A 65 37.90 16.54 53.60
C LEU A 65 39.01 16.17 52.63
N ARG A 66 38.92 14.98 52.00
CA ARG A 66 39.71 14.66 50.81
C ARG A 66 38.86 14.88 49.57
N SER A 67 39.26 15.85 48.75
CA SER A 67 38.72 16.03 47.40
C SER A 67 39.48 15.14 46.42
N GLU A 68 38.95 13.96 46.13
CA GLU A 68 39.41 13.18 44.98
C GLU A 68 38.64 13.63 43.73
N CYS A 69 39.28 14.47 42.92
CA CYS A 69 38.81 14.73 41.56
C CYS A 69 39.04 13.45 40.74
N PRO A 70 38.00 12.81 40.17
CA PRO A 70 38.22 11.73 39.23
C PRO A 70 38.99 12.29 38.02
N SER A 71 40.05 11.58 37.64
CA SER A 71 40.89 11.98 36.51
C SER A 71 40.05 12.17 35.25
N THR A 72 40.42 13.17 34.46
CA THR A 72 39.79 13.60 33.21
C THR A 72 39.65 12.51 32.15
N ALA A 73 40.26 11.34 32.36
CA ALA A 73 40.24 10.19 31.45
C ALA A 73 38.89 9.46 31.40
N THR A 74 38.13 9.40 32.51
CA THR A 74 36.87 8.64 32.57
C THR A 74 35.70 9.39 31.90
N SER A 75 35.71 10.72 31.97
CA SER A 75 34.73 11.60 31.32
C SER A 75 34.82 11.55 29.79
N ALA A 76 36.04 11.48 29.25
CA ALA A 76 36.25 11.42 27.80
C ALA A 76 35.75 10.12 27.16
N LYS A 77 35.80 8.98 27.86
CA LYS A 77 35.27 7.69 27.36
C LYS A 77 33.74 7.67 27.34
N ALA A 78 33.08 8.19 28.38
CA ALA A 78 31.63 8.28 28.44
C ALA A 78 31.06 9.22 27.34
N ALA A 79 31.70 10.38 27.13
CA ALA A 79 31.30 11.32 26.09
C ALA A 79 31.48 10.74 24.67
N ARG A 80 32.57 10.00 24.42
CA ARG A 80 32.80 9.34 23.12
C ARG A 80 31.78 8.23 22.82
N SER A 81 31.36 7.48 23.84
CA SER A 81 30.33 6.44 23.71
C SER A 81 28.96 7.04 23.38
N LEU A 82 28.55 8.12 24.04
CA LEU A 82 27.27 8.78 23.78
C LEU A 82 27.21 9.40 22.37
N ILE A 83 28.30 10.01 21.90
CA ILE A 83 28.40 10.57 20.54
C ILE A 83 28.31 9.46 19.48
N SER A 84 28.87 8.27 19.74
CA SER A 84 28.76 7.11 18.86
C SER A 84 27.30 6.65 18.73
N VAL A 85 26.59 6.52 19.86
CA VAL A 85 25.17 6.09 19.87
C VAL A 85 24.28 7.10 19.16
N ILE A 86 24.49 8.41 19.38
CA ILE A 86 23.72 9.47 18.70
C ILE A 86 23.99 9.47 17.19
N ARG A 87 25.24 9.28 16.75
CA ARG A 87 25.58 9.14 15.32
C ARG A 87 24.94 7.90 14.70
N GLN A 88 24.89 6.79 15.43
CA GLN A 88 24.30 5.55 14.96
C GLN A 88 22.78 5.69 14.81
N LEU A 89 22.10 6.28 15.80
CA LEU A 89 20.67 6.59 15.75
C LEU A 89 20.32 7.58 14.62
N ALA A 90 21.12 8.63 14.44
CA ALA A 90 20.93 9.59 13.35
C ALA A 90 21.17 8.96 11.96
N SER A 91 22.08 7.99 11.85
CA SER A 91 22.33 7.24 10.61
C SER A 91 21.19 6.27 10.30
N THR A 92 20.67 5.53 11.29
CA THR A 92 19.53 4.62 11.11
C THR A 92 18.23 5.35 10.82
N MET A 93 18.03 6.54 11.40
CA MET A 93 16.85 7.35 11.13
C MET A 93 16.88 7.94 9.70
N LYS A 94 18.07 8.29 9.19
CA LYS A 94 18.23 8.72 7.79
C LYS A 94 17.97 7.61 6.78
N THR A 95 18.40 6.38 7.05
CA THR A 95 18.13 5.25 6.16
C THR A 95 16.65 4.84 6.19
N ILE A 96 15.99 4.86 7.35
CA ILE A 96 14.55 4.59 7.45
C ILE A 96 13.73 5.67 6.72
N LEU A 97 14.07 6.95 6.89
CA LEU A 97 13.35 8.04 6.23
C LEU A 97 13.56 8.05 4.70
N ALA A 98 14.77 7.69 4.24
CA ALA A 98 15.06 7.53 2.81
C ALA A 98 14.34 6.32 2.20
N ALA A 99 14.17 5.21 2.95
CA ALA A 99 13.41 4.05 2.49
C ALA A 99 11.89 4.31 2.42
N LEU A 100 11.34 5.16 3.29
CA LEU A 100 9.92 5.55 3.28
C LEU A 100 9.56 6.56 2.17
N LEU A 101 10.52 7.37 1.71
CA LEU A 101 10.29 8.39 0.68
C LEU A 101 10.41 7.87 -0.76
N ILE A 102 10.80 6.61 -0.96
CA ILE A 102 10.96 5.97 -2.29
C ILE A 102 10.11 4.71 -2.38
N ALA A 103 8.90 4.71 -1.80
CA ALA A 103 7.87 3.80 -2.30
C ALA A 103 7.37 4.40 -3.62
N PRO A 104 7.67 3.81 -4.80
CA PRO A 104 7.01 4.25 -6.01
C PRO A 104 5.52 4.12 -5.77
N LEU A 105 4.79 5.24 -5.89
CA LEU A 105 3.34 5.19 -6.02
C LEU A 105 3.09 4.41 -7.31
N VAL A 106 2.86 3.11 -7.17
CA VAL A 106 2.48 2.26 -8.29
C VAL A 106 1.06 2.70 -8.62
N VAL A 107 0.94 3.65 -9.54
CA VAL A 107 -0.38 4.07 -10.01
C VAL A 107 -0.93 2.91 -10.81
N GLY A 108 -2.02 2.33 -10.31
CA GLY A 108 -2.82 1.36 -11.05
C GLY A 108 -3.21 1.94 -12.40
N HIS A 109 -3.10 1.19 -13.47
CA HIS A 109 -3.75 1.55 -14.74
C HIS A 109 -4.21 0.26 -15.38
N SER A 110 -5.52 0.09 -15.55
CA SER A 110 -6.06 -1.14 -16.13
C SER A 110 -7.38 -0.89 -16.85
N TRP A 111 -7.65 -1.73 -17.84
CA TRP A 111 -8.81 -1.71 -18.70
C TRP A 111 -8.99 -3.07 -19.35
N LEU A 112 -10.19 -3.35 -19.86
CA LEU A 112 -10.38 -4.48 -20.76
C LEU A 112 -9.90 -4.16 -22.16
N GLU A 113 -8.96 -4.96 -22.68
CA GLU A 113 -8.60 -4.92 -24.11
C GLU A 113 -9.66 -5.64 -24.94
N CYS A 114 -10.13 -6.79 -24.43
CA CYS A 114 -11.14 -7.60 -25.09
C CYS A 114 -12.27 -7.97 -24.16
N THR A 115 -13.49 -7.87 -24.67
CA THR A 115 -14.73 -8.19 -23.94
C THR A 115 -15.36 -9.50 -24.38
N ASN A 116 -14.81 -10.14 -25.42
CA ASN A 116 -15.18 -11.49 -25.87
C ASN A 116 -13.96 -12.21 -26.44
N TYR A 117 -13.10 -12.69 -25.55
CA TYR A 117 -11.83 -13.30 -25.88
C TYR A 117 -11.93 -14.82 -25.92
N ASP A 118 -11.51 -15.43 -27.02
CA ASP A 118 -11.56 -16.87 -27.21
C ASP A 118 -10.34 -17.55 -26.59
N VAL A 119 -10.49 -17.95 -25.32
CA VAL A 119 -9.50 -18.72 -24.58
C VAL A 119 -9.50 -20.21 -24.93
N ARG A 120 -10.45 -20.71 -25.74
CA ARG A 120 -10.67 -22.16 -25.92
C ARG A 120 -10.20 -22.69 -27.26
N SER A 121 -10.20 -21.89 -28.33
CA SER A 121 -9.77 -22.36 -29.66
C SER A 121 -8.31 -22.78 -29.74
N SER A 122 -7.47 -22.32 -28.81
CA SER A 122 -6.07 -22.72 -28.73
C SER A 122 -5.52 -22.60 -27.32
N SER A 123 -4.70 -23.56 -26.91
CA SER A 123 -3.93 -23.47 -25.66
C SER A 123 -3.03 -22.23 -25.63
N SER A 124 -2.57 -21.74 -26.78
CA SER A 124 -1.79 -20.50 -26.86
C SER A 124 -2.60 -19.29 -26.38
N ASN A 125 -3.90 -19.22 -26.70
CA ASN A 125 -4.75 -18.11 -26.29
C ASN A 125 -4.97 -18.07 -24.78
N THR A 126 -4.70 -19.15 -24.04
CA THR A 126 -4.73 -19.15 -22.56
C THR A 126 -3.46 -18.55 -21.95
N LEU A 127 -2.36 -18.50 -22.71
CA LEU A 127 -1.04 -18.11 -22.21
C LEU A 127 -0.58 -16.75 -22.76
N TYR A 128 -0.92 -16.44 -24.00
CA TYR A 128 -0.46 -15.26 -24.72
C TYR A 128 -1.63 -14.55 -25.37
N TRP A 129 -1.53 -13.22 -25.42
CA TRP A 129 -2.50 -12.41 -26.14
C TRP A 129 -2.46 -12.74 -27.63
N ASN A 130 -3.65 -12.92 -28.21
CA ASN A 130 -3.85 -13.09 -29.62
C ASN A 130 -4.98 -12.17 -30.09
N ALA A 131 -4.64 -11.13 -30.86
CA ALA A 131 -5.61 -10.15 -31.35
C ALA A 131 -6.76 -10.78 -32.17
N SER A 132 -6.51 -11.89 -32.87
CA SER A 132 -7.55 -12.58 -33.65
C SER A 132 -8.53 -13.36 -32.79
N ALA A 133 -8.15 -13.71 -31.56
CA ALA A 133 -9.03 -14.36 -30.59
C ALA A 133 -9.99 -13.36 -29.92
N CYS A 134 -9.79 -12.06 -30.11
CA CYS A 134 -10.69 -11.07 -29.58
C CYS A 134 -11.85 -10.81 -30.53
N SER A 135 -13.11 -10.86 -30.06
CA SER A 135 -14.28 -10.58 -30.90
C SER A 135 -15.17 -9.44 -30.40
N GLY A 136 -14.76 -8.74 -29.34
CA GLY A 136 -15.48 -7.59 -28.79
C GLY A 136 -14.55 -6.68 -28.02
N HIS A 137 -14.81 -5.38 -28.08
CA HIS A 137 -14.00 -4.36 -27.43
C HIS A 137 -14.83 -3.52 -26.47
N ALA A 138 -14.13 -2.81 -25.60
CA ALA A 138 -14.69 -1.76 -24.78
C ALA A 138 -15.28 -0.63 -25.63
N ARG A 139 -16.35 0.00 -25.13
CA ARG A 139 -16.91 1.17 -25.81
C ARG A 139 -15.95 2.35 -25.76
N CYS A 140 -15.90 3.13 -26.83
CA CYS A 140 -14.89 4.15 -27.08
C CYS A 140 -13.44 3.64 -27.03
N GLY A 141 -13.24 2.31 -27.13
CA GLY A 141 -11.92 1.68 -27.14
C GLY A 141 -11.26 1.66 -28.52
N GLY A 142 -11.75 2.44 -29.50
CA GLY A 142 -11.24 2.42 -30.88
C GLY A 142 -9.75 2.71 -30.96
N ARG A 143 -9.28 3.74 -30.23
CA ARG A 143 -7.85 4.05 -30.14
C ARG A 143 -7.06 2.92 -29.47
N GLN A 144 -7.55 2.40 -28.34
CA GLN A 144 -6.90 1.31 -27.61
C GLN A 144 -6.71 0.09 -28.52
N ALA A 145 -7.77 -0.31 -29.23
CA ALA A 145 -7.75 -1.43 -30.17
C ALA A 145 -6.77 -1.24 -31.34
N THR A 146 -6.52 0.01 -31.77
CA THR A 146 -5.56 0.33 -32.84
C THR A 146 -4.11 0.29 -32.35
N GLU A 147 -3.83 0.81 -31.16
CA GLU A 147 -2.47 0.89 -30.60
C GLU A 147 -1.97 -0.48 -30.12
N GLY A 148 -2.90 -1.32 -29.64
CA GLY A 148 -2.65 -2.72 -29.35
C GLY A 148 -2.46 -3.05 -27.88
N PHE A 149 -2.35 -4.36 -27.62
CA PHE A 149 -2.47 -4.93 -26.27
C PHE A 149 -1.43 -4.39 -25.29
N GLY A 150 -1.93 -3.86 -24.18
CA GLY A 150 -1.09 -3.34 -23.12
C GLY A 150 -0.35 -2.06 -23.46
N VAL A 151 -0.66 -1.39 -24.57
CA VAL A 151 -0.23 -0.01 -24.83
C VAL A 151 -1.14 0.93 -24.07
N ASP A 152 -0.56 1.84 -23.28
CA ASP A 152 -1.34 2.81 -22.52
C ASP A 152 -1.78 3.98 -23.40
N THR A 153 -3.09 4.09 -23.60
CA THR A 153 -3.71 5.17 -24.36
C THR A 153 -4.48 6.16 -23.46
N GLY A 154 -4.33 6.06 -22.14
CA GLY A 154 -5.16 6.77 -21.17
C GLY A 154 -6.56 6.16 -21.04
N PHE A 155 -6.70 4.86 -21.33
CA PHE A 155 -7.97 4.13 -21.30
C PHE A 155 -8.29 3.52 -19.91
N ASP A 156 -7.43 3.78 -18.94
CA ASP A 156 -7.54 3.45 -17.51
C ASP A 156 -8.61 4.31 -16.80
N PHE A 157 -9.86 4.16 -17.22
CA PHE A 157 -10.93 5.02 -16.75
C PHE A 157 -11.26 4.80 -15.25
N ARG A 158 -11.27 5.89 -14.47
CA ARG A 158 -11.57 5.90 -13.02
C ARG A 158 -12.92 6.57 -12.76
N PRO A 159 -14.01 5.81 -12.54
CA PRO A 159 -15.37 6.35 -12.50
C PRO A 159 -15.62 7.34 -11.37
N LEU A 160 -15.02 7.11 -10.19
CA LEU A 160 -15.19 7.99 -9.03
C LEU A 160 -14.54 9.36 -9.25
N LEU A 161 -13.36 9.40 -9.87
CA LEU A 161 -12.69 10.65 -10.22
C LEU A 161 -13.40 11.39 -11.34
N ALA A 162 -13.96 10.65 -12.30
CA ALA A 162 -14.67 11.22 -13.44
C ALA A 162 -16.13 11.63 -13.14
N GLY A 163 -16.67 11.27 -11.97
CA GLY A 163 -18.07 11.56 -11.60
C GLY A 163 -19.11 10.87 -12.48
N ARG A 164 -18.74 9.77 -13.16
CA ARG A 164 -19.62 9.03 -14.09
C ARG A 164 -19.24 7.54 -14.13
N PRO A 165 -20.18 6.63 -14.39
CA PRO A 165 -19.92 5.19 -14.26
C PRO A 165 -18.97 4.64 -15.33
N CYS A 166 -18.85 5.26 -16.49
CA CYS A 166 -18.17 4.66 -17.64
C CYS A 166 -17.41 5.66 -18.51
N GLN A 167 -16.47 5.16 -19.32
CA GLN A 167 -15.49 5.97 -20.08
C GLN A 167 -16.06 6.88 -21.17
N CYS A 168 -17.26 6.63 -21.68
CA CYS A 168 -18.04 7.52 -22.55
C CYS A 168 -19.52 7.12 -22.49
N ALA A 169 -20.47 7.93 -22.93
CA ALA A 169 -21.91 7.58 -22.88
C ALA A 169 -22.25 6.38 -23.78
N ALA A 170 -23.20 5.53 -23.37
CA ALA A 170 -23.68 4.40 -24.17
C ALA A 170 -24.37 4.83 -25.48
N SER A 171 -24.91 6.05 -25.51
CA SER A 171 -25.48 6.70 -26.69
C SER A 171 -24.45 7.38 -27.60
N SER A 172 -23.15 7.34 -27.27
CA SER A 172 -22.12 8.00 -28.06
C SER A 172 -22.08 7.43 -29.48
N ALA A 173 -22.21 8.29 -30.50
CA ALA A 173 -22.14 7.89 -31.91
C ALA A 173 -20.80 7.23 -32.27
N SER A 174 -19.73 7.51 -31.52
CA SER A 174 -18.41 6.92 -31.67
C SER A 174 -18.09 5.81 -30.67
N ALA A 175 -19.11 5.28 -29.96
CA ALA A 175 -18.94 4.18 -29.00
C ALA A 175 -18.25 2.95 -29.64
N TYR A 176 -18.55 2.68 -30.91
CA TYR A 176 -17.93 1.62 -31.70
C TYR A 176 -17.54 2.14 -33.08
N GLY A 177 -16.36 2.76 -33.14
CA GLY A 177 -15.73 3.21 -34.38
C GLY A 177 -14.27 2.76 -34.47
N GLY A 178 -13.67 2.88 -35.66
CA GLY A 178 -12.30 2.45 -35.91
C GLY A 178 -12.15 0.93 -35.78
N ALA A 179 -11.13 0.48 -35.05
CA ALA A 179 -10.85 -0.95 -34.83
C ALA A 179 -11.75 -1.59 -33.76
N ALA A 180 -12.47 -0.80 -32.94
CA ALA A 180 -13.34 -1.32 -31.91
C ALA A 180 -14.66 -1.86 -32.49
N ARG A 181 -14.95 -3.12 -32.16
CA ARG A 181 -16.20 -3.81 -32.50
C ARG A 181 -16.98 -4.17 -31.25
N MET A 182 -18.30 -4.05 -31.33
CA MET A 182 -19.22 -4.53 -30.31
C MET A 182 -19.22 -6.07 -30.28
N ALA A 183 -19.31 -6.66 -29.10
CA ALA A 183 -19.37 -8.11 -28.97
C ALA A 183 -20.73 -8.68 -29.40
N THR A 184 -20.73 -9.92 -29.87
CA THR A 184 -21.94 -10.74 -29.97
C THR A 184 -21.80 -11.93 -29.04
N TYR A 185 -22.78 -12.12 -28.16
CA TYR A 185 -22.88 -13.24 -27.25
C TYR A 185 -24.02 -14.17 -27.63
N VAL A 186 -23.95 -15.40 -27.13
CA VAL A 186 -25.05 -16.38 -27.16
C VAL A 186 -25.51 -16.62 -25.73
N LYS A 187 -26.81 -16.81 -25.49
CA LYS A 187 -27.32 -17.22 -24.18
C LYS A 187 -26.59 -18.47 -23.65
N GLY A 188 -26.32 -18.52 -22.35
CA GLY A 188 -25.54 -19.61 -21.76
C GLY A 188 -24.07 -19.64 -22.18
N GLN A 189 -23.57 -18.62 -22.88
CA GLN A 189 -22.15 -18.55 -23.22
C GLN A 189 -21.30 -18.30 -21.98
N ARG A 190 -20.20 -19.05 -21.86
CA ARG A 190 -19.08 -18.64 -21.02
C ARG A 190 -18.29 -17.52 -21.71
N VAL A 191 -18.49 -16.29 -21.26
CA VAL A 191 -17.82 -15.11 -21.78
C VAL A 191 -16.49 -14.94 -21.05
N CYS A 192 -15.42 -14.74 -21.80
CA CYS A 192 -14.11 -14.41 -21.25
C CYS A 192 -13.68 -13.02 -21.70
N VAL A 193 -13.09 -12.26 -20.79
CA VAL A 193 -12.51 -10.95 -21.07
C VAL A 193 -11.00 -11.02 -20.87
N ALA A 194 -10.27 -10.17 -21.58
CA ALA A 194 -8.82 -10.13 -21.55
C ALA A 194 -8.33 -8.70 -21.30
N TYR A 195 -7.27 -8.60 -20.51
CA TYR A 195 -6.68 -7.34 -20.10
C TYR A 195 -5.17 -7.53 -19.83
N PRO A 196 -4.36 -6.48 -19.96
CA PRO A 196 -2.93 -6.53 -19.67
C PRO A 196 -2.68 -6.55 -18.15
N ALA A 197 -1.63 -7.26 -17.73
CA ALA A 197 -1.23 -7.35 -16.32
C ALA A 197 -0.79 -6.03 -15.70
N LYS A 198 -0.16 -5.14 -16.50
CA LYS A 198 0.25 -3.80 -16.10
C LYS A 198 1.12 -3.76 -14.84
N ASN A 199 1.92 -4.81 -14.62
CA ASN A 199 2.77 -5.04 -13.46
C ASN A 199 2.02 -5.32 -12.13
N HIS A 200 0.70 -5.53 -12.17
CA HIS A 200 -0.15 -5.73 -10.99
C HIS A 200 -0.48 -7.21 -10.73
N VAL A 201 0.56 -8.04 -10.58
CA VAL A 201 0.42 -9.46 -10.22
C VAL A 201 1.41 -9.80 -9.11
N ALA A 202 0.91 -10.43 -8.04
CA ALA A 202 1.74 -11.05 -7.02
C ALA A 202 2.34 -12.34 -7.59
N ASP A 203 3.66 -12.40 -7.70
CA ASP A 203 4.38 -13.56 -8.25
C ASP A 203 5.83 -13.59 -7.74
N VAL A 204 6.57 -14.65 -8.08
CA VAL A 204 7.98 -14.84 -7.73
C VAL A 204 8.89 -13.77 -8.31
N CYS A 205 8.49 -13.15 -9.43
CA CYS A 205 9.24 -12.06 -10.06
C CYS A 205 8.83 -10.67 -9.57
N THR A 206 7.86 -10.58 -8.65
CA THR A 206 7.45 -9.36 -7.94
C THR A 206 7.51 -9.62 -6.43
N ASN A 207 6.38 -9.56 -5.73
CA ASN A 207 6.24 -9.87 -4.31
C ASN A 207 4.80 -10.30 -4.01
N ALA A 208 4.56 -10.89 -2.84
CA ALA A 208 3.25 -11.41 -2.47
C ALA A 208 2.22 -10.35 -2.06
N TYR A 209 2.61 -9.07 -1.96
CA TYR A 209 1.80 -7.98 -1.41
C TYR A 209 1.29 -7.02 -2.49
N ILE A 210 1.17 -7.48 -3.74
CA ILE A 210 0.55 -6.70 -4.80
C ILE A 210 -0.96 -6.64 -4.54
N PRO A 211 -1.56 -5.45 -4.39
CA PRO A 211 -2.99 -5.33 -4.07
C PRO A 211 -3.89 -5.83 -5.20
N ASP A 212 -4.96 -6.52 -4.83
CA ASP A 212 -6.13 -6.79 -5.66
C ASP A 212 -7.36 -6.90 -4.75
N ALA A 213 -8.02 -5.77 -4.49
CA ALA A 213 -9.21 -5.73 -3.66
C ALA A 213 -10.44 -6.36 -4.35
N GLY A 214 -10.32 -6.74 -5.63
CA GLY A 214 -11.27 -7.62 -6.31
C GLY A 214 -11.74 -7.09 -7.67
N VAL A 215 -12.34 -8.02 -8.42
CA VAL A 215 -12.93 -7.76 -9.73
C VAL A 215 -14.43 -8.04 -9.68
N ARG A 216 -15.23 -7.17 -10.28
CA ARG A 216 -16.69 -7.31 -10.37
C ARG A 216 -17.15 -7.05 -11.79
N ILE A 217 -18.19 -7.75 -12.21
CA ILE A 217 -18.75 -7.63 -13.56
C ILE A 217 -20.24 -7.48 -13.45
N PHE A 218 -20.78 -6.51 -14.16
CA PHE A 218 -22.19 -6.18 -14.13
C PHE A 218 -22.79 -6.10 -15.52
N ARG A 219 -24.12 -6.15 -15.57
CA ARG A 219 -24.89 -5.72 -16.74
C ARG A 219 -26.19 -5.02 -16.36
N THR A 220 -26.77 -4.38 -17.36
CA THR A 220 -28.14 -3.86 -17.37
C THR A 220 -29.20 -4.98 -17.46
N ARG A 221 -30.44 -4.74 -17.00
CA ARG A 221 -31.55 -5.73 -17.11
C ARG A 221 -32.04 -5.88 -18.55
N ALA A 222 -31.99 -4.80 -19.30
CA ALA A 222 -32.34 -4.71 -20.71
C ALA A 222 -31.53 -3.55 -21.31
N TRP A 223 -31.45 -3.48 -22.63
CA TRP A 223 -31.04 -2.24 -23.28
C TRP A 223 -31.90 -1.09 -22.76
N PRO A 224 -31.36 0.10 -22.46
CA PRO A 224 -32.18 1.27 -22.18
C PRO A 224 -33.16 1.49 -23.36
N THR A 225 -34.43 1.17 -23.16
CA THR A 225 -35.51 1.31 -24.16
C THR A 225 -36.12 2.71 -24.17
N ALA A 226 -35.79 3.54 -23.18
CA ALA A 226 -36.00 4.97 -23.26
C ALA A 226 -34.77 5.61 -23.93
N ALA A 227 -35.03 6.63 -24.74
CA ALA A 227 -34.08 7.33 -25.61
C ALA A 227 -32.95 8.10 -24.87
N ASP A 228 -32.73 7.81 -23.59
CA ASP A 228 -31.80 8.51 -22.72
C ASP A 228 -30.44 7.81 -22.60
N GLY A 229 -30.30 6.51 -22.91
CA GLY A 229 -28.97 5.89 -23.06
C GLY A 229 -28.02 6.10 -21.87
N VAL A 230 -28.59 6.28 -20.67
CA VAL A 230 -27.87 6.59 -19.43
C VAL A 230 -27.48 5.29 -18.75
N ASP A 231 -26.20 5.17 -18.42
CA ASP A 231 -25.71 4.04 -17.65
C ASP A 231 -26.23 4.08 -16.20
N PRO A 232 -26.49 2.92 -15.57
CA PRO A 232 -26.77 2.88 -14.14
C PRO A 232 -25.68 3.60 -13.33
N PRO A 233 -26.04 4.31 -12.25
CA PRO A 233 -25.05 4.82 -11.31
C PRO A 233 -24.10 3.71 -10.85
N LEU A 234 -22.84 4.07 -10.58
CA LEU A 234 -21.73 3.12 -10.37
C LEU A 234 -22.02 1.95 -9.41
N ARG A 235 -22.84 2.17 -8.37
CA ARG A 235 -23.19 1.16 -7.34
C ARG A 235 -24.62 0.62 -7.47
N GLN A 236 -25.28 0.87 -8.59
CA GLN A 236 -26.70 0.55 -8.81
C GLN A 236 -26.92 -0.29 -10.07
N TRP A 237 -25.89 -1.03 -10.49
CA TRP A 237 -26.03 -1.98 -11.59
C TRP A 237 -26.92 -3.15 -11.17
N PRO A 238 -27.89 -3.54 -12.00
CA PRO A 238 -28.96 -4.43 -11.57
C PRO A 238 -28.61 -5.91 -11.53
N VAL A 239 -27.56 -6.32 -12.26
CA VAL A 239 -27.12 -7.71 -12.37
C VAL A 239 -25.61 -7.75 -12.21
N GLU A 240 -25.12 -8.66 -11.37
CA GLU A 240 -23.71 -8.91 -11.11
C GLU A 240 -23.38 -10.38 -11.41
N TYR A 241 -22.22 -10.63 -12.01
CA TYR A 241 -21.72 -11.97 -12.30
C TYR A 241 -20.58 -12.37 -11.40
N THR A 242 -20.62 -13.63 -10.95
CA THR A 242 -19.46 -14.30 -10.38
C THR A 242 -18.50 -14.74 -11.50
N HIS A 243 -17.24 -14.31 -11.42
CA HIS A 243 -16.21 -14.75 -12.35
C HIS A 243 -15.48 -16.02 -11.85
N ALA A 244 -14.89 -16.76 -12.79
CA ALA A 244 -14.31 -18.09 -12.55
C ALA A 244 -12.97 -18.08 -11.79
N ASN A 245 -12.28 -16.93 -11.71
CA ASN A 245 -10.95 -16.85 -11.09
C ASN A 245 -10.97 -16.86 -9.56
N GLY A 246 -12.14 -16.78 -8.92
CA GLY A 246 -12.26 -16.66 -7.46
C GLY A 246 -11.70 -15.35 -6.90
N ARG A 247 -11.87 -15.12 -5.61
CA ARG A 247 -11.38 -13.93 -4.91
C ARG A 247 -9.90 -14.09 -4.54
N HIS A 248 -9.11 -13.05 -4.78
CA HIS A 248 -7.72 -12.96 -4.34
C HIS A 248 -7.60 -12.86 -2.81
N ASP A 249 -6.60 -13.55 -2.25
CA ASP A 249 -6.20 -13.45 -0.84
C ASP A 249 -4.99 -12.53 -0.69
N ASP A 250 -5.16 -11.38 -0.02
CA ASP A 250 -4.07 -10.41 0.22
C ASP A 250 -2.84 -11.06 0.86
N GLY A 251 -1.66 -10.71 0.36
CA GLY A 251 -0.39 -11.24 0.86
C GLY A 251 -0.04 -12.64 0.35
N ARG A 252 -0.75 -13.16 -0.67
CA ARG A 252 -0.51 -14.48 -1.27
C ARG A 252 -0.32 -14.40 -2.78
N VAL A 253 0.52 -15.29 -3.29
CA VAL A 253 0.60 -15.60 -4.72
C VAL A 253 -0.40 -16.71 -5.01
N ASP A 254 -1.63 -16.36 -5.38
CA ASP A 254 -2.71 -17.32 -5.64
C ASP A 254 -3.25 -17.30 -7.08
N TYR A 255 -2.84 -16.32 -7.88
CA TYR A 255 -3.26 -16.11 -9.28
C TYR A 255 -4.79 -16.02 -9.46
N LYS A 256 -5.52 -15.61 -8.42
CA LYS A 256 -6.97 -15.40 -8.44
C LYS A 256 -7.31 -13.94 -8.79
N GLY A 257 -8.60 -13.65 -8.94
CA GLY A 257 -9.08 -12.29 -9.19
C GLY A 257 -8.51 -11.70 -10.48
N PHE A 258 -8.03 -10.47 -10.37
CA PHE A 258 -7.35 -9.73 -11.44
C PHE A 258 -6.04 -10.43 -11.85
N GLN A 259 -5.36 -11.06 -10.91
CA GLN A 259 -3.98 -11.53 -11.02
C GLN A 259 -3.80 -12.84 -11.81
N HIS A 260 -4.85 -13.32 -12.47
CA HIS A 260 -4.80 -14.55 -13.28
C HIS A 260 -4.10 -14.31 -14.63
N CYS A 261 -2.76 -14.32 -14.60
CA CYS A 261 -1.91 -13.94 -15.74
C CYS A 261 -0.77 -14.96 -15.94
N PRO A 262 -0.99 -16.08 -16.66
CA PRO A 262 -0.08 -17.23 -16.66
C PRO A 262 1.37 -16.98 -17.10
N LYS A 263 1.61 -15.92 -17.90
CA LYS A 263 2.93 -15.55 -18.43
C LYS A 263 3.43 -14.22 -17.89
N PHE A 264 2.94 -13.80 -16.72
CA PHE A 264 3.29 -12.53 -16.09
C PHE A 264 4.80 -12.27 -16.01
N CYS A 265 5.59 -13.22 -15.50
CA CYS A 265 7.03 -13.01 -15.34
C CYS A 265 7.83 -12.91 -16.66
N GLN A 266 7.22 -13.20 -17.82
CA GLN A 266 7.86 -13.05 -19.13
C GLN A 266 7.71 -11.61 -19.65
N ASP A 267 6.57 -10.97 -19.41
CA ASP A 267 6.30 -9.58 -19.76
C ASP A 267 5.33 -9.00 -18.73
N LYS A 268 5.87 -8.40 -17.67
CA LYS A 268 5.07 -7.91 -16.55
C LYS A 268 4.06 -6.84 -16.98
N GLY A 269 4.36 -6.08 -18.05
CA GLY A 269 3.50 -5.01 -18.53
C GLY A 269 2.37 -5.51 -19.44
N ARG A 270 2.68 -6.44 -20.34
CA ARG A 270 1.77 -6.88 -21.42
C ARG A 270 1.46 -8.37 -21.40
N ALA A 271 1.73 -9.08 -20.31
CA ALA A 271 1.23 -10.44 -20.14
C ALA A 271 -0.30 -10.46 -20.20
N LEU A 272 -0.82 -11.48 -20.87
CA LEU A 272 -2.25 -11.75 -20.91
C LEU A 272 -2.72 -12.10 -19.51
N CYS A 273 -3.71 -11.35 -19.04
CA CYS A 273 -4.61 -11.77 -17.99
C CYS A 273 -5.99 -12.02 -18.58
N SER A 274 -6.70 -12.98 -18.01
CA SER A 274 -8.06 -13.26 -18.43
C SER A 274 -8.93 -13.70 -17.27
N LEU A 275 -10.22 -13.47 -17.41
CA LEU A 275 -11.23 -13.97 -16.52
C LEU A 275 -12.47 -14.33 -17.33
N CYS A 276 -13.28 -15.24 -16.82
CA CYS A 276 -14.52 -15.63 -17.48
C CYS A 276 -15.70 -15.60 -16.51
N PHE A 277 -16.88 -15.36 -17.04
CA PHE A 277 -18.16 -15.46 -16.34
C PHE A 277 -19.19 -16.19 -17.20
N GLN A 278 -20.26 -16.65 -16.57
CA GLN A 278 -21.31 -17.42 -17.22
C GLN A 278 -22.50 -16.50 -17.50
N LEU A 279 -22.86 -16.36 -18.78
CA LEU A 279 -24.09 -15.66 -19.18
C LEU A 279 -25.31 -16.55 -18.85
N GLU A 280 -26.44 -15.93 -18.54
CA GLU A 280 -27.67 -16.66 -18.21
C GLU A 280 -28.18 -17.45 -19.43
N ASP A 281 -28.73 -18.65 -19.17
CA ASP A 281 -29.24 -19.54 -20.21
C ASP A 281 -30.58 -19.04 -20.80
N ASP A 282 -31.33 -18.27 -20.03
CA ASP A 282 -32.64 -17.69 -20.37
C ASP A 282 -32.56 -16.20 -20.69
N LEU A 283 -31.36 -15.65 -20.90
CA LEU A 283 -31.20 -14.24 -21.24
C LEU A 283 -31.89 -13.92 -22.56
N ALA A 284 -32.84 -12.97 -22.52
CA ALA A 284 -33.57 -12.55 -23.71
C ALA A 284 -32.63 -11.96 -24.77
N PRO A 285 -32.84 -12.25 -26.06
CA PRO A 285 -32.07 -11.63 -27.13
C PRO A 285 -32.21 -10.11 -27.11
N GLY A 286 -31.12 -9.39 -27.41
CA GLY A 286 -31.12 -7.94 -27.38
C GLY A 286 -29.74 -7.35 -27.08
N LYS A 287 -29.68 -6.02 -27.00
CA LYS A 287 -28.45 -5.31 -26.65
C LYS A 287 -28.38 -5.12 -25.13
N TYR A 288 -27.19 -5.22 -24.55
CA TYR A 288 -26.98 -4.98 -23.13
C TYR A 288 -25.70 -4.18 -22.92
N THR A 289 -25.71 -3.28 -21.95
CA THR A 289 -24.48 -2.68 -21.42
C THR A 289 -23.97 -3.51 -20.26
N PHE A 290 -22.66 -3.74 -20.26
CA PHE A 290 -21.88 -4.39 -19.23
C PHE A 290 -20.84 -3.42 -18.67
N GLN A 291 -20.40 -3.70 -17.44
CA GLN A 291 -19.32 -2.98 -16.80
C GLN A 291 -18.42 -3.96 -16.05
N TRP A 292 -17.12 -3.83 -16.28
CA TRP A 292 -16.08 -4.47 -15.50
C TRP A 292 -15.50 -3.43 -14.54
N GLN A 293 -15.29 -3.83 -13.30
CA GLN A 293 -14.72 -3.02 -12.24
C GLN A 293 -13.54 -3.78 -11.64
N TRP A 294 -12.42 -3.10 -11.45
CA TRP A 294 -11.30 -3.59 -10.66
C TRP A 294 -10.96 -2.59 -9.56
N SER A 295 -11.02 -3.07 -8.33
CA SER A 295 -10.60 -2.35 -7.13
C SER A 295 -9.13 -2.69 -6.86
N PHE A 296 -8.22 -1.74 -7.06
CA PHE A 296 -6.79 -2.00 -6.92
C PHE A 296 -6.36 -1.99 -5.46
N ASN A 297 -6.17 -0.81 -4.84
CA ASN A 297 -5.77 -0.71 -3.44
C ASN A 297 -6.94 -0.78 -2.44
N SER A 298 -8.15 -0.44 -2.87
CA SER A 298 -9.36 -0.43 -2.04
C SER A 298 -10.60 -0.41 -2.91
N VAL A 299 -11.78 -0.58 -2.30
CA VAL A 299 -13.07 -0.49 -3.00
C VAL A 299 -13.33 0.88 -3.66
N ASP A 300 -12.66 1.93 -3.20
CA ASP A 300 -12.76 3.28 -3.76
C ASP A 300 -11.61 3.62 -4.73
N ASP A 301 -10.59 2.77 -4.81
CA ASP A 301 -9.54 2.87 -5.84
C ASP A 301 -9.92 2.01 -7.06
N LEU A 302 -10.87 2.54 -7.83
CA LEU A 302 -11.60 1.78 -8.83
C LEU A 302 -11.24 2.18 -10.26
N TYR A 303 -10.99 1.16 -11.08
CA TYR A 303 -10.93 1.23 -12.54
C TYR A 303 -12.16 0.57 -13.12
N ALA A 304 -12.70 1.12 -14.20
CA ALA A 304 -13.86 0.54 -14.86
C ALA A 304 -13.73 0.56 -16.37
N THR A 305 -14.31 -0.45 -17.00
CA THR A 305 -14.47 -0.52 -18.45
C THR A 305 -15.88 -0.96 -18.76
N CYS A 306 -16.60 -0.13 -19.50
CA CYS A 306 -17.93 -0.47 -19.99
C CYS A 306 -17.89 -0.97 -21.44
N TRP A 307 -18.84 -1.80 -21.81
CA TRP A 307 -19.03 -2.24 -23.19
C TRP A 307 -20.47 -2.67 -23.41
N GLU A 308 -20.85 -2.74 -24.66
CA GLU A 308 -22.09 -3.29 -25.13
C GLU A 308 -21.85 -4.63 -25.81
N ALA A 309 -22.83 -5.50 -25.69
CA ALA A 309 -22.91 -6.74 -26.44
C ALA A 309 -24.32 -6.98 -26.96
N ILE A 310 -24.42 -7.62 -28.12
CA ILE A 310 -25.66 -8.16 -28.66
C ILE A 310 -25.77 -9.61 -28.23
N VAL A 311 -26.83 -9.96 -27.51
CA VAL A 311 -27.18 -11.36 -27.20
C VAL A 311 -28.05 -11.85 -28.35
N ALA A 312 -27.52 -12.82 -29.10
CA ALA A 312 -28.20 -13.47 -30.21
C ALA A 312 -29.29 -14.45 -29.72
N PRO A 313 -30.28 -14.78 -30.57
CA PRO A 313 -31.33 -15.77 -30.28
C PRO A 313 -30.83 -17.15 -29.82
#